data_AF-A0A9Q0N1W1-F1
#
_entry.id   AF-A0A9Q0N1W1-F1
#
_cell.length_a   1.000
_cell.length_b   1.000
_cell.length_c   1.000
_cell.angle_alpha   90.00
_cell.angle_beta   90.00
_cell.angle_gamma   90.00
#
_symmetry.space_group_name_H-M   'P 1'
#
loop_
_entity.id
_entity.type
_entity.pdbx_description
1 polymer ?
#
loop_
_entity_poly.entity_id
_entity_poly.type
_entity_poly.pdbx_seq_one_letter_code
_entity_poly.pdbx_strand_id
1 'polypeptide(L)'
;MARQSSRLESKKVNSELLTLTYGALVSQMLRDFENLEEVNKQLERIGYNMGVRLIEDFLSRTNSGRCLDMRETADKIQQAFKMYLNVQPTISNWAAATDEFSLIFDVNPLTEFVELPADVSNLRYSGILCGCIRGALEMVQLEVQCQFVQDQLKGDASTEIRVKFIRRLQDATPAGVLIITSFVDVHLLISRSVLLCLTLLANTYAAIIAQI
;
A
#
# COMPACT_ATOMS: atom_id res chain seq x y z
N MET A 1 -22.55 34.19 3.80
CA MET A 1 -23.15 32.85 3.91
C MET A 1 -22.10 31.81 3.54
N ALA A 2 -21.99 30.77 4.36
CA ALA A 2 -20.83 29.89 4.50
C ALA A 2 -20.50 29.06 3.24
N ARG A 3 -19.23 29.08 2.81
CA ARG A 3 -18.66 27.98 2.01
C ARG A 3 -18.34 26.85 2.98
N GLN A 4 -19.24 25.89 3.05
CA GLN A 4 -19.06 24.64 3.78
C GLN A 4 -17.96 23.84 3.08
N SER A 5 -16.72 24.01 3.55
CA SER A 5 -15.61 23.12 3.25
C SER A 5 -15.84 21.84 4.07
N SER A 6 -16.69 20.94 3.60
CA SER A 6 -16.69 19.55 4.08
C SER A 6 -15.47 18.85 3.47
N ARG A 7 -14.28 19.23 3.94
CA ARG A 7 -13.06 18.45 3.71
C ARG A 7 -13.35 17.09 4.33
N LEU A 8 -13.40 16.05 3.50
CA LEU A 8 -13.61 14.66 3.90
C LEU A 8 -12.68 14.35 5.08
N GLU A 9 -13.21 14.42 6.31
CA GLU A 9 -12.56 13.84 7.47
C GLU A 9 -12.63 12.34 7.26
N SER A 10 -11.57 11.78 6.70
CA SER A 10 -11.34 10.34 6.77
C SER A 10 -11.42 9.97 8.24
N LYS A 11 -12.46 9.22 8.62
CA LYS A 11 -12.61 8.71 9.98
C LYS A 11 -11.29 8.04 10.34
N LYS A 12 -10.55 8.63 11.27
CA LYS A 12 -9.27 8.10 11.72
C LYS A 12 -9.57 6.79 12.42
N VAL A 13 -9.35 5.69 11.71
CA VAL A 13 -9.46 4.35 12.29
C VAL A 13 -8.31 4.19 13.29
N ASN A 14 -8.58 3.58 14.44
CA ASN A 14 -7.56 3.32 15.44
C ASN A 14 -6.44 2.46 14.83
N SER A 15 -5.18 2.89 14.97
CA SER A 15 -4.02 2.14 14.49
C SER A 15 -3.95 0.75 15.10
N GLU A 16 -4.34 0.60 16.37
CA GLU A 16 -4.40 -0.69 17.05
C GLU A 16 -5.36 -1.67 16.36
N LEU A 17 -6.51 -1.17 15.91
CA LEU A 17 -7.49 -2.01 15.21
C LEU A 17 -6.91 -2.52 13.89
N LEU A 18 -6.17 -1.67 13.16
CA LEU A 18 -5.47 -2.07 11.93
C LEU A 18 -4.41 -3.13 12.24
N THR A 19 -3.59 -2.91 13.27
CA THR A 19 -2.52 -3.83 13.67
C THR A 19 -3.06 -5.19 14.09
N LEU A 20 -4.13 -5.23 14.89
CA LEU A 20 -4.78 -6.48 15.32
C LEU A 20 -5.45 -7.21 14.15
N THR A 21 -6.12 -6.47 13.27
CA THR A 21 -6.76 -7.05 12.08
C THR A 21 -5.71 -7.63 11.13
N TYR A 22 -4.59 -6.93 10.96
CA TYR A 22 -3.47 -7.40 10.17
C TYR A 22 -2.80 -8.64 10.79
N GLY A 23 -2.59 -8.64 12.10
CA GLY A 23 -2.07 -9.80 12.83
C GLY A 23 -2.97 -11.03 12.70
N ALA A 24 -4.29 -10.84 12.75
CA ALA A 24 -5.27 -11.92 12.53
C ALA A 24 -5.21 -12.45 11.08
N LEU A 25 -5.09 -11.57 10.09
CA LEU A 25 -4.91 -11.96 8.68
C LEU A 25 -3.64 -12.80 8.50
N VAL A 26 -2.50 -12.32 9.00
CA VAL A 26 -1.21 -13.03 8.87
C VAL A 26 -1.27 -14.37 9.61
N SER A 27 -1.85 -14.40 10.82
CA SER A 27 -2.02 -15.64 11.58
C SER A 27 -2.90 -16.65 10.85
N GLN A 28 -3.96 -16.19 10.19
CA GLN A 28 -4.80 -17.05 9.36
C GLN A 28 -4.02 -17.63 8.18
N MET A 29 -3.25 -16.79 7.47
CA MET A 29 -2.42 -17.25 6.35
C MET A 29 -1.33 -18.24 6.77
N LEU A 30 -0.71 -18.04 7.94
CA LEU A 30 0.26 -19.00 8.49
C LEU A 30 -0.36 -20.36 8.85
N ARG A 31 -1.67 -20.42 9.14
CA ARG A 31 -2.40 -21.68 9.36
C ARG A 31 -2.83 -22.33 8.05
N ASP A 32 -3.19 -21.52 7.06
CA ASP A 32 -3.73 -22.00 5.79
C ASP A 32 -2.63 -22.45 4.79
N PHE A 33 -1.40 -21.95 4.95
CA PHE A 33 -0.27 -22.27 4.09
C PHE A 33 0.88 -22.91 4.86
N GLU A 34 1.38 -24.04 4.35
CA GLU A 34 2.56 -24.72 4.91
C GLU A 34 3.88 -24.02 4.57
N ASN A 35 3.92 -23.25 3.46
CA ASN A 35 5.13 -22.60 2.96
C ASN A 35 5.09 -21.07 3.16
N LEU A 36 6.07 -20.55 3.90
CA LEU A 36 6.26 -19.12 4.17
C LEU A 36 6.47 -18.29 2.89
N GLU A 37 7.04 -18.86 1.84
CA GLU A 37 7.18 -18.16 0.56
C GLU A 37 5.82 -17.87 -0.08
N GLU A 38 4.87 -18.79 0.04
CA GLU A 38 3.53 -18.59 -0.47
C GLU A 38 2.79 -17.53 0.36
N VAL A 39 2.95 -17.55 1.68
CA VAL A 39 2.44 -16.49 2.57
C VAL A 39 3.00 -15.13 2.16
N ASN A 40 4.30 -15.02 1.91
CA ASN A 40 4.94 -13.79 1.46
C ASN A 40 4.36 -13.29 0.12
N LYS A 41 4.17 -14.18 -0.86
CA LYS A 41 3.56 -13.84 -2.15
C LYS A 41 2.12 -13.37 -1.99
N GLN A 42 1.34 -14.04 -1.15
CA GLN A 42 -0.05 -13.67 -0.92
C GLN A 42 -0.16 -12.34 -0.18
N LEU A 43 0.69 -12.07 0.82
CA LEU A 43 0.75 -10.75 1.50
C LEU A 43 1.06 -9.63 0.51
N GLU A 44 2.03 -9.85 -0.38
CA GLU A 44 2.36 -8.87 -1.42
C GLU A 44 1.19 -8.68 -2.41
N ARG A 45 0.51 -9.77 -2.80
CA ARG A 45 -0.65 -9.72 -3.70
C ARG A 45 -1.82 -8.94 -3.10
N ILE A 46 -2.11 -9.16 -1.81
CA ILE A 46 -3.13 -8.39 -1.08
C ILE A 46 -2.75 -6.92 -1.09
N GLY A 47 -1.50 -6.61 -0.75
CA GLY A 47 -0.96 -5.24 -0.78
C GLY A 47 -1.09 -4.60 -2.15
N TYR A 48 -0.73 -5.32 -3.21
CA TYR A 48 -0.83 -4.85 -4.60
C TYR A 48 -2.25 -4.44 -4.96
N ASN A 49 -3.24 -5.30 -4.69
CA ASN A 49 -4.64 -5.00 -4.96
C ASN A 49 -5.16 -3.81 -4.13
N MET A 50 -4.65 -3.63 -2.91
CA MET A 50 -4.94 -2.44 -2.11
C MET A 50 -4.33 -1.19 -2.74
N GLY A 51 -3.06 -1.23 -3.14
CA GLY A 51 -2.35 -0.12 -3.75
C GLY A 51 -3.02 0.40 -5.02
N VAL A 52 -3.46 -0.51 -5.88
CA VAL A 52 -4.21 -0.20 -7.12
C VAL A 52 -5.47 0.63 -6.85
N ARG A 53 -6.10 0.46 -5.68
CA ARG A 53 -7.32 1.19 -5.30
C ARG A 53 -7.03 2.44 -4.49
N LEU A 54 -6.02 2.39 -3.62
CA LEU A 54 -5.66 3.52 -2.75
C LEU A 54 -5.12 4.72 -3.53
N ILE A 55 -4.49 4.48 -4.68
CA ILE A 55 -3.93 5.56 -5.51
C ILE A 55 -5.00 6.57 -5.98
N GLU A 56 -6.20 6.12 -6.32
CA GLU A 56 -7.29 7.01 -6.75
C GLU A 56 -7.73 7.94 -5.60
N ASP A 57 -7.88 7.38 -4.39
CA ASP A 57 -8.16 8.16 -3.18
C ASP A 57 -7.03 9.16 -2.91
N PHE A 58 -5.77 8.71 -2.97
CA PHE A 58 -4.61 9.57 -2.72
C PHE A 58 -4.55 10.76 -3.69
N LEU A 59 -4.74 10.52 -4.99
CA LEU A 59 -4.72 11.56 -6.02
C LEU A 59 -5.87 12.56 -5.83
N SER A 60 -7.08 12.07 -5.54
CA SER A 60 -8.25 12.93 -5.33
C SER A 60 -8.13 13.83 -4.09
N ARG A 61 -7.44 13.36 -3.03
CA ARG A 61 -7.28 14.10 -1.78
C ARG A 61 -6.10 15.05 -1.77
N THR A 62 -5.05 14.75 -2.55
CA THR A 62 -3.82 15.56 -2.60
C THR A 62 -3.76 16.51 -3.79
N ASN A 63 -4.62 16.34 -4.81
CA ASN A 63 -4.49 17.01 -6.11
C ASN A 63 -3.07 16.88 -6.69
N SER A 64 -2.43 15.74 -6.46
CA SER A 64 -1.08 15.49 -6.98
C SER A 64 -1.15 15.26 -8.49
N GLY A 65 -0.31 15.98 -9.23
CA GLY A 65 -0.09 15.71 -10.65
C GLY A 65 0.79 14.49 -10.88
N ARG A 66 1.07 14.21 -12.15
CA ARG A 66 2.01 13.16 -12.55
C ARG A 66 3.43 13.53 -12.10
N CYS A 67 4.11 12.61 -11.40
CA CYS A 67 5.49 12.82 -10.96
C CYS A 67 6.45 12.78 -12.15
N LEU A 68 7.41 13.71 -12.17
CA LEU A 68 8.40 13.84 -13.24
C LEU A 68 9.65 12.99 -12.97
N ASP A 69 10.05 12.87 -11.71
CA ASP A 69 11.21 12.10 -11.29
C ASP A 69 10.91 11.21 -10.06
N MET A 70 11.89 10.38 -9.69
CA MET A 70 11.75 9.49 -8.54
C MET A 70 11.82 10.23 -7.21
N ARG A 71 12.38 11.44 -7.15
CA ARG A 71 12.44 12.24 -5.91
C ARG A 71 11.06 12.74 -5.53
N GLU A 72 10.34 13.32 -6.49
CA GLU A 72 8.93 13.68 -6.32
C GLU A 72 8.09 12.45 -5.94
N THR A 73 8.36 11.32 -6.60
CA THR A 73 7.66 10.07 -6.30
C THR A 73 7.91 9.61 -4.86
N ALA A 74 9.15 9.69 -4.38
CA ALA A 74 9.51 9.34 -3.00
C ALA A 74 8.80 10.24 -1.98
N ASP A 75 8.76 11.56 -2.23
CA ASP A 75 8.05 12.52 -1.37
C ASP A 75 6.55 12.23 -1.32
N LYS A 76 5.94 11.84 -2.45
CA LYS A 76 4.53 11.44 -2.50
C LYS A 76 4.27 10.15 -1.75
N ILE A 77 5.17 9.17 -1.81
CA ILE A 77 5.07 7.95 -1.01
C ILE A 77 5.15 8.29 0.48
N GLN A 78 6.12 9.12 0.89
CA GLN A 78 6.22 9.57 2.29
C GLN A 78 4.94 10.29 2.75
N GLN A 79 4.36 11.15 1.90
CA GLN A 79 3.08 11.81 2.17
C GLN A 79 1.92 10.80 2.30
N ALA A 80 1.89 9.76 1.47
CA ALA A 80 0.87 8.70 1.53
C ALA A 80 0.97 7.90 2.84
N PHE A 81 2.18 7.53 3.27
CA PHE A 81 2.39 6.88 4.57
C PHE A 81 1.89 7.77 5.72
N LYS A 82 2.14 9.08 5.65
CA LYS A 82 1.65 10.02 6.66
C LYS A 82 0.11 10.13 6.65
N MET A 83 -0.50 10.05 5.46
CA MET A 83 -1.94 10.14 5.30
C MET A 83 -2.68 8.87 5.78
N TYR A 84 -2.18 7.68 5.45
CA TYR A 84 -2.88 6.41 5.69
C TYR A 84 -2.49 5.72 6.99
N LEU A 85 -1.20 5.76 7.34
CA LEU A 85 -0.65 5.06 8.51
C LEU A 85 -0.20 6.03 9.61
N ASN A 86 -0.27 7.34 9.37
CA ASN A 86 0.23 8.39 10.27
C ASN A 86 1.73 8.27 10.58
N VAL A 87 2.49 7.59 9.73
CA VAL A 87 3.95 7.39 9.85
C VAL A 87 4.66 8.12 8.74
N GLN A 88 5.83 8.65 9.02
CA GLN A 88 6.63 9.38 8.04
C GLN A 88 8.01 8.69 7.91
N PRO A 89 8.19 7.77 6.94
CA PRO A 89 9.48 7.13 6.74
C PRO A 89 10.52 8.14 6.25
N THR A 90 11.75 7.98 6.72
CA THR A 90 12.89 8.77 6.24
C THR A 90 13.33 8.24 4.88
N ILE A 91 13.36 9.12 3.87
CA ILE A 91 13.86 8.78 2.54
C ILE A 91 15.39 8.95 2.54
N SER A 92 16.12 7.90 2.23
CA SER A 92 17.59 7.91 2.24
C SER A 92 18.18 6.92 1.23
N ASN A 93 19.49 6.70 1.31
CA ASN A 93 20.21 5.68 0.53
C ASN A 93 19.93 5.73 -0.99
N TRP A 94 19.89 6.94 -1.54
CA TRP A 94 19.70 7.15 -2.97
C TRP A 94 20.87 6.55 -3.77
N ALA A 95 20.54 5.78 -4.81
CA ALA A 95 21.51 5.37 -5.81
C ALA A 95 22.01 6.58 -6.61
N ALA A 96 23.25 6.50 -7.12
CA ALA A 96 23.86 7.57 -7.91
C ALA A 96 23.05 7.91 -9.18
N ALA A 97 22.36 6.93 -9.76
CA ALA A 97 21.48 7.12 -10.91
C ALA A 97 20.09 7.66 -10.55
N THR A 98 19.79 7.90 -9.27
CA THR A 98 18.50 8.38 -8.74
C THR A 98 17.28 7.54 -9.13
N ASP A 99 17.52 6.30 -9.52
CA ASP A 99 16.52 5.28 -9.87
C ASP A 99 16.14 4.40 -8.67
N GLU A 100 16.82 4.54 -7.53
CA GLU A 100 16.60 3.73 -6.35
C GLU A 100 16.78 4.55 -5.08
N PHE A 101 15.93 4.30 -4.09
CA PHE A 101 15.98 4.92 -2.77
C PHE A 101 15.43 3.98 -1.71
N SER A 102 15.64 4.32 -0.44
CA SER A 102 15.18 3.52 0.68
C SER A 102 14.25 4.33 1.59
N LEU A 103 13.19 3.67 2.04
CA LEU A 103 12.25 4.15 3.04
C LEU A 103 12.62 3.50 4.37
N ILE A 104 13.12 4.30 5.31
CA ILE A 104 13.50 3.84 6.65
C ILE A 104 12.40 4.19 7.64
N PHE A 105 11.95 3.18 8.37
CA PHE A 105 10.94 3.32 9.42
C PHE A 105 11.61 3.07 10.78
N ASP A 106 11.67 4.11 11.61
CA ASP A 106 12.14 3.99 12.99
C ASP A 106 11.11 3.24 13.86
N VAL A 107 9.83 3.45 13.57
CA VAL A 107 8.70 2.77 14.22
C VAL A 107 7.76 2.26 13.14
N ASN A 108 7.65 0.94 13.02
CA ASN A 108 6.69 0.31 12.12
C ASN A 108 5.35 0.10 12.87
N PRO A 109 4.25 0.76 12.45
CA PRO A 109 2.99 0.72 13.19
C PRO A 109 2.32 -0.66 13.15
N LEU A 110 2.70 -1.51 12.19
CA LEU A 110 2.13 -2.85 12.02
C LEU A 110 2.77 -3.87 12.97
N THR A 111 3.90 -3.55 13.60
CA THR A 111 4.70 -4.52 14.37
C THR A 111 4.69 -4.27 15.87
N GLU A 112 3.91 -3.31 16.34
CA GLU A 112 3.89 -2.87 17.76
C GLU A 112 3.59 -4.00 18.76
N PHE A 113 2.82 -5.02 18.36
CA PHE A 113 2.43 -6.16 19.21
C PHE A 113 2.83 -7.51 18.62
N VAL A 114 3.87 -7.53 17.79
CA VAL A 114 4.23 -8.71 17.00
C VAL A 114 5.62 -9.20 17.40
N GLU A 115 5.71 -10.47 17.73
CA GLU A 115 6.97 -11.19 17.87
C GLU A 115 6.94 -12.40 16.93
N LEU A 116 8.00 -12.59 16.16
CA LEU A 116 8.10 -13.72 15.23
C LEU A 116 8.74 -14.94 15.94
N PRO A 117 8.07 -16.11 15.95
CA PRO A 117 8.72 -17.35 16.36
C PRO A 117 9.91 -17.70 15.44
N ALA A 118 10.89 -18.43 15.96
CA ALA A 118 12.10 -18.82 15.22
C ALA A 118 11.77 -19.58 13.91
N ASP A 119 10.69 -20.36 13.94
CA ASP A 119 10.23 -21.21 12.82
C ASP A 119 9.69 -20.40 11.63
N VAL A 120 9.39 -19.09 11.82
CA VAL A 120 8.85 -18.19 10.78
C VAL A 120 9.79 -17.04 10.40
N SER A 121 11.08 -17.19 10.65
CA SER A 121 12.11 -16.17 10.38
C SER A 121 12.16 -15.67 8.92
N ASN A 122 11.73 -16.48 7.95
CA ASN A 122 11.67 -16.10 6.53
C ASN A 122 10.40 -15.30 6.15
N LEU A 123 9.45 -15.14 7.06
CA LEU A 123 8.27 -14.32 6.84
C LEU A 123 8.68 -12.85 6.67
N ARG A 124 8.05 -12.16 5.72
CA ARG A 124 8.11 -10.70 5.57
C ARG A 124 6.82 -10.17 6.12
N TYR A 125 6.77 -9.97 7.45
CA TYR A 125 5.52 -9.68 8.13
C TYR A 125 4.85 -8.43 7.55
N SER A 126 5.59 -7.37 7.22
CA SER A 126 5.03 -6.17 6.56
C SER A 126 5.07 -6.21 5.02
N GLY A 127 5.10 -7.40 4.41
CA GLY A 127 5.11 -7.62 2.95
C GLY A 127 4.00 -6.89 2.20
N ILE A 128 2.87 -6.64 2.87
CA ILE A 128 1.73 -5.88 2.34
C ILE A 128 2.11 -4.45 1.92
N LEU A 129 3.07 -3.81 2.62
CA LEU A 129 3.53 -2.45 2.31
C LEU A 129 4.26 -2.41 0.97
N CYS A 130 5.10 -3.42 0.70
CA CYS A 130 5.81 -3.54 -0.57
C CYS A 130 4.83 -3.71 -1.74
N GLY A 131 3.85 -4.60 -1.58
CA GLY A 131 2.78 -4.80 -2.55
C GLY A 131 2.00 -3.51 -2.80
N CYS A 132 1.63 -2.79 -1.73
CA CYS A 132 0.87 -1.54 -1.83
C CYS A 132 1.62 -0.46 -2.62
N ILE A 133 2.92 -0.28 -2.36
CA ILE A 133 3.74 0.67 -3.13
C ILE A 133 3.77 0.26 -4.61
N ARG A 134 4.01 -1.02 -4.90
CA ARG A 134 4.07 -1.52 -6.29
C ARG A 134 2.75 -1.30 -7.02
N GLY A 135 1.62 -1.68 -6.42
CA GLY A 135 0.30 -1.53 -7.03
C GLY A 135 -0.12 -0.08 -7.24
N ALA A 136 0.22 0.81 -6.30
CA ALA A 136 -0.08 2.23 -6.45
C ALA A 136 0.75 2.87 -7.57
N LEU A 137 2.04 2.53 -7.67
CA LEU A 137 2.93 3.09 -8.69
C LEU A 137 2.66 2.54 -10.10
N GLU A 138 2.20 1.29 -10.20
CA GLU A 138 1.79 0.70 -11.48
C GLU A 138 0.64 1.49 -12.13
N MET A 139 -0.33 1.95 -11.32
CA MET A 139 -1.47 2.76 -11.79
C MET A 139 -1.09 4.16 -12.27
N VAL A 140 0.09 4.67 -11.90
CA VAL A 140 0.66 5.91 -12.44
C VAL A 140 1.77 5.64 -13.47
N GLN A 141 1.75 4.44 -14.06
CA GLN A 141 2.63 4.00 -15.14
C GLN A 141 4.11 3.91 -14.74
N LEU A 142 4.39 3.66 -13.47
CA LEU A 142 5.74 3.45 -12.94
C LEU A 142 5.88 2.00 -12.49
N GLU A 143 6.65 1.21 -13.25
CA GLU A 143 7.03 -0.12 -12.79
C GLU A 143 8.20 -0.01 -11.81
N VAL A 144 7.98 -0.51 -10.59
CA VAL A 144 8.98 -0.52 -9.53
C VAL A 144 9.14 -1.91 -8.93
N GLN A 145 10.33 -2.17 -8.41
CA GLN A 145 10.61 -3.28 -7.52
C GLN A 145 10.68 -2.74 -6.08
N CYS A 146 10.03 -3.44 -5.15
CA CYS A 146 9.96 -3.05 -3.75
C CYS A 146 10.33 -4.24 -2.87
N GLN A 147 11.38 -4.11 -2.05
CA GLN A 147 11.93 -5.22 -1.26
C GLN A 147 12.39 -4.75 0.11
N PHE A 148 12.26 -5.64 1.11
CA PHE A 148 12.84 -5.40 2.44
C PHE A 148 14.35 -5.64 2.42
N VAL A 149 15.09 -4.71 3.00
CA VAL A 149 16.53 -4.82 3.24
C VAL A 149 16.81 -5.09 4.72
N GLN A 150 16.07 -4.43 5.60
CA GLN A 150 16.15 -4.59 7.04
C GLN A 150 14.75 -4.72 7.65
N ASP A 151 14.62 -5.51 8.71
CA ASP A 151 13.36 -5.76 9.40
C ASP A 151 13.59 -5.83 10.92
N GLN A 152 12.96 -4.92 11.67
CA GLN A 152 13.06 -4.89 13.13
C GLN A 152 12.59 -6.20 13.78
N LEU A 153 11.63 -6.90 13.17
CA LEU A 153 11.16 -8.19 13.68
C LEU A 153 12.20 -9.31 13.55
N LYS A 154 13.26 -9.09 12.76
CA LYS A 154 14.38 -10.02 12.58
C LYS A 154 15.61 -9.61 13.38
N GLY A 155 15.50 -8.56 14.20
CA GLY A 155 16.57 -8.06 15.06
C GLY A 155 17.39 -6.91 14.45
N ASP A 156 16.99 -6.37 13.30
CA ASP A 156 17.62 -5.16 12.74
C ASP A 156 17.23 -3.90 13.54
N ALA A 157 18.04 -2.84 13.45
CA ALA A 157 17.79 -1.60 14.17
C ALA A 157 16.57 -0.82 13.64
N SER A 158 16.33 -0.89 12.33
CA SER A 158 15.24 -0.19 11.63
C SER A 158 14.61 -1.09 10.58
N THR A 159 13.38 -0.78 10.20
CA THR A 159 12.77 -1.43 9.02
C THR A 159 13.13 -0.61 7.79
N GLU A 160 13.75 -1.23 6.79
CA GLU A 160 14.16 -0.58 5.55
C GLU A 160 13.49 -1.24 4.34
N ILE A 161 12.74 -0.45 3.57
CA ILE A 161 12.15 -0.86 2.30
C ILE A 161 12.86 -0.14 1.17
N ARG A 162 13.47 -0.91 0.27
CA ARG A 162 14.14 -0.42 -0.92
C ARG A 162 13.19 -0.39 -2.10
N VAL A 163 13.10 0.77 -2.75
CA VAL A 163 12.26 0.99 -3.93
C VAL A 163 13.16 1.30 -5.11
N LYS A 164 13.12 0.45 -6.12
CA LYS A 164 13.89 0.57 -7.36
C LYS A 164 12.96 0.79 -8.54
N PHE A 165 13.17 1.86 -9.28
CA PHE A 165 12.54 2.12 -10.55
C PHE A 165 13.06 1.16 -11.62
N ILE A 166 12.14 0.50 -12.33
CA ILE A 166 12.48 -0.45 -13.39
C ILE A 166 12.29 0.23 -14.74
N ARG A 167 11.07 0.71 -15.02
CA ARG A 167 10.75 1.40 -16.27
C ARG A 167 9.43 2.15 -16.16
N ARG A 168 9.20 3.06 -17.11
CA ARG A 168 7.85 3.61 -17.33
C ARG A 168 7.06 2.64 -18.20
N LEU A 169 5.83 2.36 -17.78
CA LEU A 169 4.90 1.60 -18.58
C LEU A 169 4.38 2.51 -19.71
N GLN A 170 4.45 2.02 -20.95
CA GLN A 170 3.87 2.72 -22.09
C GLN A 170 2.43 2.24 -22.25
N ASP A 171 1.48 3.17 -22.24
CA ASP A 171 0.13 2.87 -22.75
C ASP A 171 0.19 2.82 -24.27
N ALA A 172 -0.34 1.76 -24.86
CA ALA A 172 -0.64 1.67 -26.28
C ALA A 172 -1.87 2.52 -26.68
N THR A 173 -2.00 3.73 -26.12
CA THR A 173 -3.10 4.65 -26.43
C THR A 173 -2.55 6.06 -26.71
N PRO A 174 -2.83 6.66 -27.89
CA PRO A 174 -2.19 7.90 -28.34
C PRO A 174 -2.52 9.09 -27.43
N ALA A 175 -1.49 9.86 -27.10
CA ALA A 175 -1.52 11.03 -26.24
C ALA A 175 -2.42 12.13 -26.81
N GLY A 176 -3.48 12.52 -26.09
CA GLY A 176 -4.23 13.74 -26.42
C GLY A 176 -5.59 13.95 -25.76
N VAL A 177 -6.27 12.90 -25.25
CA VAL A 177 -7.71 13.04 -24.89
C VAL A 177 -8.04 12.82 -23.40
N LEU A 178 -7.16 12.24 -22.58
CA LEU A 178 -7.57 11.72 -21.25
C LEU A 178 -7.39 12.63 -20.04
N ILE A 179 -6.71 13.79 -20.13
CA ILE A 179 -6.49 14.61 -18.91
C ILE A 179 -7.79 15.28 -18.41
N ILE A 180 -8.81 15.42 -19.27
CA ILE A 180 -10.05 16.14 -18.92
C ILE A 180 -11.25 15.18 -18.73
N THR A 181 -11.23 13.97 -19.30
CA THR A 181 -12.38 13.04 -19.21
C THR A 181 -12.28 12.04 -18.06
N SER A 182 -11.08 11.73 -17.53
CA SER A 182 -10.95 10.72 -16.46
C SER A 182 -11.37 11.21 -15.07
N PHE A 183 -11.39 12.52 -14.81
CA PHE A 183 -11.67 13.02 -13.45
C PHE A 183 -13.17 13.05 -13.10
N VAL A 184 -14.07 12.99 -14.09
CA VAL A 184 -15.54 13.05 -13.88
C VAL A 184 -16.20 11.67 -13.99
N ASP A 185 -15.70 10.76 -14.83
CA ASP A 185 -16.30 9.42 -15.00
C ASP A 185 -15.81 8.37 -13.98
N VAL A 186 -14.61 8.52 -13.44
CA VAL A 186 -14.05 7.57 -12.45
C VAL A 186 -14.81 7.64 -11.11
N HIS A 187 -15.29 8.82 -10.70
CA HIS A 187 -16.11 8.94 -9.48
C HIS A 187 -17.45 8.18 -9.59
N LEU A 188 -17.99 8.00 -10.81
CA LEU A 188 -19.22 7.24 -11.04
C LEU A 188 -18.95 5.71 -11.11
N LEU A 189 -17.76 5.30 -11.57
CA LEU A 189 -17.35 3.89 -11.61
C LEU A 189 -16.84 3.36 -10.26
N ILE A 190 -16.17 4.19 -9.45
CA ILE A 190 -15.70 3.84 -8.10
C ILE A 190 -16.89 3.58 -7.18
N SER A 191 -17.98 4.34 -7.28
CA SER A 191 -19.19 4.09 -6.47
C SER A 191 -19.77 2.69 -6.71
N ARG A 192 -19.73 2.18 -7.94
CA ARG A 192 -20.13 0.80 -8.26
C ARG A 192 -19.11 -0.25 -7.82
N SER A 193 -17.81 0.03 -7.94
CA SER A 193 -16.74 -0.92 -7.61
C SER A 193 -16.52 -1.07 -6.10
N VAL A 194 -16.68 0.01 -5.33
CA VAL A 194 -16.64 -0.01 -3.86
C VAL A 194 -17.87 -0.73 -3.30
N LEU A 195 -19.05 -0.53 -3.91
CA LEU A 195 -20.27 -1.29 -3.57
C LEU A 195 -20.11 -2.79 -3.91
N LEU A 196 -19.47 -3.11 -5.04
CA LEU A 196 -19.15 -4.50 -5.40
C LEU A 196 -18.15 -5.12 -4.42
N CYS A 197 -17.17 -4.35 -3.94
CA CYS A 197 -16.18 -4.89 -3.02
C CYS A 197 -16.69 -5.00 -1.58
N LEU A 198 -17.58 -4.11 -1.14
CA LEU A 198 -18.31 -4.24 0.12
C LEU A 198 -19.30 -5.42 0.07
N THR A 199 -19.97 -5.66 -1.06
CA THR A 199 -20.83 -6.84 -1.23
C THR A 199 -20.04 -8.13 -1.34
N LEU A 200 -18.87 -8.15 -1.98
CA LEU A 200 -17.99 -9.32 -2.01
C LEU A 200 -17.41 -9.62 -0.63
N LEU A 201 -16.92 -8.60 0.10
CA LEU A 201 -16.48 -8.77 1.48
C LEU A 201 -17.64 -9.27 2.37
N ALA A 202 -18.82 -8.65 2.28
CA ALA A 202 -20.00 -9.09 3.03
C ALA A 202 -20.42 -10.54 2.69
N ASN A 203 -20.36 -10.95 1.43
CA ASN A 203 -20.66 -12.34 1.04
C ASN A 203 -19.60 -13.33 1.52
N THR A 204 -18.32 -12.97 1.49
CA THR A 204 -17.26 -13.82 2.07
C THR A 204 -17.38 -13.94 3.58
N TYR A 205 -17.72 -12.86 4.29
CA TYR A 205 -17.96 -12.90 5.74
C TYR A 205 -19.24 -13.70 6.08
N ALA A 206 -20.30 -13.59 5.29
CA ALA A 206 -21.53 -14.37 5.48
C ALA A 206 -21.31 -15.87 5.24
N ALA A 207 -20.48 -16.25 4.27
CA ALA A 207 -20.10 -17.64 4.01
C ALA A 207 -19.28 -18.26 5.15
N ILE A 208 -18.39 -17.48 5.76
CA ILE A 208 -17.56 -17.92 6.89
C ILE A 208 -18.39 -18.09 8.17
N ILE A 209 -19.37 -17.20 8.43
CA ILE A 209 -20.24 -17.30 9.62
C ILE A 209 -21.26 -18.44 9.49
N ALA A 210 -21.68 -18.81 8.28
CA ALA A 210 -22.63 -19.92 8.06
C ALA A 210 -22.02 -21.34 8.22
N GLN A 211 -20.71 -21.45 8.45
CA GLN A 211 -20.00 -22.72 8.67
C GLN A 211 -19.55 -22.93 10.13
N ILE A 212 -19.98 -22.06 11.05
CA ILE A 212 -19.84 -22.20 12.51
C ILE A 212 -21.23 -22.47 13.10
#